data_AF-A0A356SFY3-F1
#
_entry.id   AF-A0A356SFY3-F1
#
_cell.length_a   1.000
_cell.length_b   1.000
_cell.length_c   1.000
_cell.angle_alpha   90.00
_cell.angle_beta   90.00
_cell.angle_gamma   90.00
#
_symmetry.space_group_name_H-M   'P 1'
#
loop_
_entity.id
_entity.type
_entity.pdbx_description
1 polymer ?
#
loop_
_entity_poly.entity_id
_entity_poly.type
_entity_poly.pdbx_seq_one_letter_code
_entity_poly.pdbx_strand_id
1 'polypeptide(L)'
;MTLMQTHHMMIIPRYLKRSIDRLLPLVLTLGLLLIASLFSAAAQALANTKIVLQDGSVIVADIIDYRDGEITLSTSFSRDLKIDSKLIKDIQASAEDQEISTLLLKDGRKVETAPMMVTSGLVALSDGEIVKLGDVSKLNPEPWELGKGYAWEGLASAALAVARGNTDADQLDLALNSQFDSVRDRITLRANLEQDTATVSFQSETADGESRVIRSSEPSADNWQVVSKYDYYLEDWTNHYLGVNASVESDAFADIRLRSYLGPYYGRKLLDGAAGKLDGELGFVWIATDFLDAEDTEYLGANWNITGESAVLGGDSRVYLTHVGILNMSDDNSVILDTTIGFGFPFFFGLEAAAEFTVDYDGAAAEGKKAIDQSYNLRVGYSW
;
A
#
# COMPACT_ATOMS: atom_id res chain seq x y z
N MET A 1 59.18 69.57 -98.82
CA MET A 1 58.04 69.12 -99.64
C MET A 1 57.94 67.62 -99.45
N THR A 2 56.88 67.19 -98.77
CA THR A 2 56.05 66.03 -99.16
C THR A 2 56.69 64.67 -99.45
N LEU A 3 55.94 63.62 -99.06
CA LEU A 3 55.91 62.25 -99.62
C LEU A 3 57.16 61.38 -99.29
N MET A 4 57.15 60.05 -99.25
CA MET A 4 56.23 59.01 -99.73
C MET A 4 56.58 57.66 -99.08
N GLN A 5 55.61 56.74 -99.07
CA GLN A 5 55.65 55.26 -98.94
C GLN A 5 54.91 54.66 -97.73
N THR A 6 54.05 53.71 -98.06
CA THR A 6 52.77 53.35 -97.42
C THR A 6 52.68 51.83 -97.22
N HIS A 7 52.15 51.38 -96.08
CA HIS A 7 51.32 50.16 -96.00
C HIS A 7 50.46 50.14 -94.71
N HIS A 8 49.27 49.55 -94.84
CA HIS A 8 48.06 49.84 -94.07
C HIS A 8 47.74 48.87 -92.92
N MET A 9 46.91 49.42 -92.04
CA MET A 9 46.26 49.00 -90.80
C MET A 9 45.11 47.98 -90.97
N MET A 10 44.71 47.29 -89.87
CA MET A 10 43.32 47.07 -89.35
C MET A 10 43.25 45.79 -88.47
N ILE A 11 43.26 45.84 -87.13
CA ILE A 11 42.17 46.00 -86.11
C ILE A 11 41.26 44.75 -85.89
N ILE A 12 41.09 44.43 -84.60
CA ILE A 12 40.53 43.25 -83.89
C ILE A 12 38.97 43.21 -83.89
N PRO A 13 38.29 42.11 -83.46
CA PRO A 13 37.85 42.06 -82.07
C PRO A 13 37.91 40.68 -81.36
N ARG A 14 38.16 40.74 -80.03
CA ARG A 14 37.91 39.70 -79.03
C ARG A 14 36.41 39.60 -78.73
N TYR A 15 35.88 38.39 -78.53
CA TYR A 15 34.70 38.16 -77.67
C TYR A 15 34.78 36.80 -76.96
N LEU A 16 34.04 36.74 -75.85
CA LEU A 16 34.24 35.98 -74.62
C LEU A 16 33.12 34.91 -74.43
N LYS A 17 33.42 33.69 -73.97
CA LYS A 17 32.62 32.94 -72.97
C LYS A 17 33.28 31.61 -72.51
N ARG A 18 33.66 31.60 -71.21
CA ARG A 18 33.54 30.55 -70.15
C ARG A 18 33.47 29.05 -70.53
N SER A 19 34.01 28.06 -69.82
CA SER A 19 34.97 27.84 -68.72
C SER A 19 34.90 26.31 -68.42
N ILE A 20 36.00 25.54 -68.35
CA ILE A 20 36.60 24.93 -67.11
C ILE A 20 35.70 23.81 -66.49
N ASP A 21 36.11 22.59 -66.12
CA ASP A 21 37.41 21.95 -65.92
C ASP A 21 37.27 20.41 -65.72
N ARG A 22 38.36 19.70 -66.03
CA ARG A 22 39.01 18.57 -65.31
C ARG A 22 38.14 17.65 -64.42
N LEU A 23 37.93 16.41 -64.85
CA LEU A 23 37.52 15.29 -63.97
C LEU A 23 38.05 13.96 -64.54
N LEU A 24 39.29 13.58 -64.22
CA LEU A 24 39.82 12.23 -64.47
C LEU A 24 41.10 12.00 -63.63
N PRO A 25 41.00 12.00 -62.28
CA PRO A 25 41.12 10.72 -61.58
C PRO A 25 40.39 10.74 -60.21
N LEU A 26 39.13 10.30 -60.15
CA LEU A 26 38.40 10.17 -58.86
C LEU A 26 37.64 8.84 -58.73
N VAL A 27 37.68 7.98 -59.76
CA VAL A 27 36.74 6.86 -59.85
C VAL A 27 37.28 5.56 -59.20
N LEU A 28 38.59 5.45 -58.92
CA LEU A 28 39.16 4.21 -58.37
C LEU A 28 39.42 4.21 -56.85
N THR A 29 39.47 5.35 -56.17
CA THR A 29 39.55 5.42 -54.70
C THR A 29 38.17 5.43 -54.02
N LEU A 30 37.10 5.67 -54.79
CA LEU A 30 35.73 5.67 -54.28
C LEU A 30 35.10 4.27 -54.22
N GLY A 31 35.67 3.28 -54.94
CA GLY A 31 35.16 1.90 -54.97
C GLY A 31 35.55 1.05 -53.76
N LEU A 32 36.71 1.31 -53.12
CA LEU A 32 37.11 0.59 -51.90
C LEU A 32 36.49 1.19 -50.60
N LEU A 33 36.08 2.45 -50.63
CA LEU A 33 35.37 3.10 -49.52
C LEU A 33 33.88 2.76 -49.46
N LEU A 34 33.30 2.22 -50.54
CA LEU A 34 31.89 1.85 -50.60
C LEU A 34 31.57 0.41 -50.17
N ILE A 35 32.59 -0.44 -50.01
CA ILE A 35 32.42 -1.84 -49.54
C ILE A 35 32.70 -1.94 -48.03
N ALA A 36 33.47 -1.01 -47.46
CA ALA A 36 33.68 -0.93 -46.00
C ALA A 36 32.47 -0.32 -45.24
N SER A 37 31.50 0.27 -45.93
CA SER A 37 30.30 0.87 -45.32
C SER A 37 29.10 -0.09 -45.20
N LEU A 38 29.20 -1.32 -45.72
CA LEU A 38 28.12 -2.32 -45.68
C LEU A 38 28.23 -3.30 -44.50
N PHE A 39 29.26 -3.18 -43.64
CA PHE A 39 29.44 -4.01 -42.45
C PHE A 39 29.54 -3.21 -41.14
N SER A 40 29.14 -1.94 -41.11
CA SER A 40 28.67 -1.36 -39.85
C SER A 40 27.24 -1.82 -39.64
N ALA A 41 27.08 -3.07 -39.20
CA ALA A 41 25.98 -3.40 -38.30
C ALA A 41 26.24 -2.55 -37.05
N ALA A 42 25.82 -1.27 -37.11
CA ALA A 42 25.66 -0.49 -35.92
C ALA A 42 24.70 -1.31 -35.06
N ALA A 43 25.25 -1.92 -34.00
CA ALA A 43 24.46 -2.31 -32.86
C ALA A 43 23.68 -1.03 -32.51
N GLN A 44 22.40 -0.99 -32.89
CA GLN A 44 21.53 0.07 -32.42
C GLN A 44 21.56 -0.09 -30.92
N ALA A 45 22.28 0.82 -30.26
CA ALA A 45 22.16 1.06 -28.84
C ALA A 45 20.67 1.03 -28.54
N LEU A 46 20.24 0.08 -27.71
CA LEU A 46 18.85 0.00 -27.30
C LEU A 46 18.55 1.33 -26.62
N ALA A 47 17.69 2.15 -27.20
CA ALA A 47 17.31 3.44 -26.60
C ALA A 47 16.50 3.23 -25.32
N ASN A 48 15.80 2.10 -25.24
CA ASN A 48 14.91 1.73 -24.14
C ASN A 48 15.11 0.24 -23.79
N THR A 49 14.88 -0.12 -22.52
CA THR A 49 14.94 -1.50 -22.06
C THR A 49 13.89 -2.38 -22.76
N LYS A 50 14.30 -3.58 -23.19
CA LYS A 50 13.46 -4.57 -23.86
C LYS A 50 13.27 -5.80 -23.01
N ILE A 51 12.01 -6.14 -22.74
CA ILE A 51 11.58 -7.36 -22.07
C ILE A 51 11.10 -8.33 -23.14
N VAL A 52 11.84 -9.43 -23.34
CA VAL A 52 11.49 -10.49 -24.29
C VAL A 52 10.79 -11.60 -23.53
N LEU A 53 9.58 -11.96 -23.96
CA LEU A 53 8.80 -13.03 -23.37
C LEU A 53 9.14 -14.39 -23.98
N GLN A 54 8.73 -15.46 -23.31
CA GLN A 54 8.97 -16.85 -23.74
C GLN A 54 8.33 -17.18 -25.10
N ASP A 55 7.24 -16.51 -25.47
CA ASP A 55 6.55 -16.65 -26.75
C ASP A 55 7.19 -15.83 -27.90
N GLY A 56 8.23 -15.04 -27.58
CA GLY A 56 8.92 -14.15 -28.51
C GLY A 56 8.34 -12.74 -28.60
N SER A 57 7.27 -12.44 -27.86
CA SER A 57 6.75 -11.07 -27.73
C SER A 57 7.79 -10.15 -27.09
N VAL A 58 7.80 -8.87 -27.48
CA VAL A 58 8.76 -7.87 -26.97
C VAL A 58 8.00 -6.67 -26.43
N ILE A 59 8.30 -6.32 -25.18
CA ILE A 59 7.77 -5.14 -24.51
C ILE A 59 8.92 -4.16 -24.31
N VAL A 60 8.68 -2.91 -24.68
CA VAL A 60 9.62 -1.81 -24.44
C VAL A 60 9.11 -1.04 -23.23
N ALA A 61 9.88 -1.05 -22.14
CA ALA A 61 9.44 -0.52 -20.86
C ALA A 61 10.61 -0.21 -19.93
N ASP A 62 10.37 0.67 -18.98
CA ASP A 62 11.22 0.83 -17.80
C ASP A 62 10.80 -0.19 -16.74
N ILE A 63 11.78 -0.78 -16.05
CA ILE A 63 11.54 -1.69 -14.94
C ILE A 63 11.34 -0.85 -13.69
N ILE A 64 10.13 -0.86 -13.15
CA ILE A 64 9.79 -0.11 -11.95
C ILE A 64 10.07 -0.96 -10.71
N ASP A 65 9.72 -2.24 -10.78
CA ASP A 65 9.78 -3.13 -9.62
C ASP A 65 9.89 -4.60 -10.01
N TYR A 66 10.37 -5.41 -9.07
CA TYR A 66 10.29 -6.87 -9.13
C TYR A 66 10.03 -7.37 -7.72
N ARG A 67 8.88 -8.00 -7.48
CA ARG A 67 8.50 -8.59 -6.17
C ARG A 67 7.60 -9.79 -6.41
N ASP A 68 7.68 -10.77 -5.52
CA ASP A 68 6.79 -11.95 -5.50
C ASP A 68 6.72 -12.73 -6.83
N GLY A 69 7.81 -12.67 -7.61
CA GLY A 69 7.88 -13.33 -8.90
C GLY A 69 7.15 -12.60 -10.03
N GLU A 70 6.73 -11.35 -9.85
CA GLU A 70 6.20 -10.47 -10.88
C GLU A 70 7.14 -9.29 -11.13
N ILE A 71 7.27 -8.88 -12.38
CA ILE A 71 7.93 -7.62 -12.76
C ILE A 71 6.85 -6.56 -13.01
N THR A 72 7.05 -5.35 -12.50
CA THR A 72 6.21 -4.19 -12.79
C THR A 72 6.91 -3.29 -13.78
N LEU A 73 6.23 -2.99 -14.88
CA LEU A 73 6.77 -2.25 -16.01
C LEU A 73 6.02 -0.95 -16.24
N SER A 74 6.77 0.12 -16.50
CA SER A 74 6.24 1.37 -17.04
C SER A 74 6.44 1.40 -18.54
N THR A 75 5.33 1.41 -19.27
CA THR A 75 5.26 1.45 -20.73
C THR A 75 4.66 2.76 -21.20
N SER A 76 4.59 2.97 -22.52
CA SER A 76 3.89 4.12 -23.08
C SER A 76 2.36 4.09 -22.89
N PHE A 77 1.77 2.97 -22.47
CA PHE A 77 0.31 2.78 -22.41
C PHE A 77 -0.22 2.33 -21.05
N SER A 78 0.65 1.87 -20.15
CA SER A 78 0.36 1.51 -18.76
C SER A 78 1.60 1.77 -17.93
N ARG A 79 1.43 2.33 -16.72
CA ARG A 79 2.54 2.63 -15.80
C ARG A 79 2.82 1.50 -14.81
N ASP A 80 2.00 0.46 -14.84
CA ASP A 80 1.85 -0.57 -13.81
C ASP A 80 1.62 -1.96 -14.42
N LEU A 81 2.16 -2.21 -15.63
CA LEU A 81 1.97 -3.48 -16.31
C LEU A 81 2.72 -4.58 -15.55
N LYS A 82 1.98 -5.47 -14.89
CA LYS A 82 2.51 -6.61 -14.15
C LYS A 82 2.61 -7.85 -15.04
N ILE A 83 3.76 -8.53 -14.97
CA ILE A 83 4.03 -9.75 -15.74
C ILE A 83 4.68 -10.80 -14.82
N ASP A 84 4.14 -12.02 -14.80
CA ASP A 84 4.78 -13.15 -14.13
C ASP A 84 6.18 -13.39 -14.73
N SER A 85 7.19 -13.39 -13.87
CA SER A 85 8.59 -13.55 -14.24
C SER A 85 8.90 -14.84 -15.00
N LYS A 86 8.07 -15.88 -14.87
CA LYS A 86 8.17 -17.12 -15.65
C LYS A 86 7.90 -16.91 -17.14
N LEU A 87 7.16 -15.86 -17.50
CA LEU A 87 6.90 -15.49 -18.88
C LEU A 87 8.07 -14.72 -19.49
N ILE A 88 9.04 -14.27 -18.68
CA ILE A 88 10.19 -13.50 -19.14
C ILE A 88 11.30 -14.46 -19.56
N LYS A 89 11.85 -14.21 -20.75
CA LYS A 89 13.02 -14.91 -21.27
C LYS A 89 14.28 -14.08 -21.12
N ASP A 90 14.26 -12.84 -21.63
CA ASP A 90 15.41 -11.94 -21.61
C ASP A 90 14.99 -10.52 -21.18
N ILE A 91 15.88 -9.85 -20.46
CA ILE A 91 15.81 -8.41 -20.16
C ILE A 91 17.08 -7.80 -20.73
N GLN A 92 16.91 -6.94 -21.71
CA GLN A 92 18.00 -6.23 -22.38
C GLN A 92 17.91 -4.76 -21.98
N ALA A 93 18.83 -4.32 -21.14
CA ALA A 93 18.88 -2.93 -20.70
C ALA A 93 19.17 -1.99 -21.87
N SER A 94 18.69 -0.76 -21.72
CA SER A 94 19.11 0.34 -22.58
C SER A 94 20.64 0.51 -22.50
N ALA A 95 21.26 0.90 -23.62
CA ALA A 95 22.69 1.22 -23.61
C ALA A 95 23.03 2.45 -22.76
N GLU A 96 22.01 3.25 -22.42
CA GLU A 96 22.11 4.43 -21.59
C GLU A 96 21.78 4.15 -20.12
N ASP A 97 21.28 2.94 -19.80
CA ASP A 97 20.94 2.55 -18.44
C ASP A 97 22.21 2.20 -17.65
N GLN A 98 22.57 3.10 -16.73
CA GLN A 98 23.69 2.95 -15.80
C GLN A 98 23.21 2.80 -14.35
N GLU A 99 21.91 2.60 -14.12
CA GLU A 99 21.39 2.51 -12.77
C GLU A 99 21.86 1.22 -12.10
N ILE A 100 22.51 1.38 -10.95
CA ILE A 100 22.84 0.26 -10.08
C ILE A 100 21.57 -0.14 -9.36
N SER A 101 21.14 -1.36 -9.60
CA SER A 101 20.00 -1.98 -8.95
C SER A 101 20.47 -2.84 -7.78
N THR A 102 19.80 -2.73 -6.64
CA THR A 102 20.02 -3.63 -5.50
C THR A 102 19.02 -4.78 -5.57
N LEU A 103 19.51 -6.01 -5.61
CA LEU A 103 18.67 -7.21 -5.57
C LEU A 103 18.70 -7.81 -4.16
N LEU A 104 17.52 -8.13 -3.63
CA LEU A 104 17.37 -9.05 -2.50
C LEU A 104 17.06 -10.43 -3.07
N LEU A 105 17.90 -11.41 -2.76
CA LEU A 105 17.68 -12.81 -3.14
C LEU A 105 16.79 -13.52 -2.11
N LYS A 106 16.17 -14.64 -2.50
CA LYS A 106 15.34 -15.46 -1.61
C LYS A 106 16.12 -16.09 -0.45
N ASP A 107 17.43 -16.21 -0.57
CA ASP A 107 18.34 -16.64 0.50
C ASP A 107 18.73 -15.51 1.47
N GLY A 108 18.20 -14.30 1.26
CA GLY A 108 18.45 -13.11 2.10
C GLY A 108 19.70 -12.31 1.73
N ARG A 109 20.50 -12.76 0.75
CA ARG A 109 21.67 -11.99 0.29
C ARG A 109 21.24 -10.75 -0.47
N LYS A 110 22.03 -9.69 -0.31
CA LYS A 110 21.87 -8.39 -0.98
C LYS A 110 23.00 -8.26 -1.97
N VAL A 111 22.65 -8.08 -3.24
CA VAL A 111 23.65 -8.02 -4.30
C VAL A 111 23.31 -6.91 -5.26
N GLU A 112 24.30 -6.07 -5.57
CA GLU A 112 24.15 -5.03 -6.57
C GLU A 112 24.32 -5.64 -7.97
N THR A 113 23.60 -5.10 -8.95
CA THR A 113 23.77 -5.39 -10.38
C THR A 113 23.73 -4.10 -11.16
N ALA A 114 24.47 -4.04 -12.26
CA ALA A 114 24.50 -2.88 -13.13
C ALA A 114 24.13 -3.26 -14.57
N PRO A 115 23.10 -2.63 -15.14
CA PRO A 115 21.69 -2.71 -14.71
C PRO A 115 21.18 -4.16 -14.55
N MET A 116 19.92 -4.37 -14.17
CA MET A 116 19.35 -5.72 -14.07
C MET A 116 19.18 -6.34 -15.47
N MET A 117 20.05 -7.30 -15.78
CA MET A 117 20.03 -8.04 -17.05
C MET A 117 19.55 -9.47 -16.83
N VAL A 118 18.70 -9.95 -17.73
CA VAL A 118 18.26 -11.36 -17.73
C VAL A 118 18.61 -11.97 -19.08
N THR A 119 19.31 -13.10 -19.06
CA THR A 119 19.62 -13.89 -20.25
C THR A 119 19.14 -15.32 -20.04
N SER A 120 18.17 -15.76 -20.84
CA SER A 120 17.56 -17.10 -20.73
C SER A 120 17.07 -17.42 -19.31
N GLY A 121 16.45 -16.43 -18.66
CA GLY A 121 15.94 -16.54 -17.28
C GLY A 121 17.01 -16.50 -16.19
N LEU A 122 18.27 -16.19 -16.52
CA LEU A 122 19.38 -16.09 -15.58
C LEU A 122 19.81 -14.64 -15.41
N VAL A 123 20.16 -14.28 -14.17
CA VAL A 123 20.70 -12.98 -13.77
C VAL A 123 22.16 -13.17 -13.39
N ALA A 124 23.04 -12.38 -13.99
CA ALA A 124 24.44 -12.30 -13.60
C ALA A 124 24.59 -11.21 -12.53
N LEU A 125 25.19 -11.57 -11.40
CA LEU A 125 25.41 -10.70 -10.26
C LEU A 125 26.79 -10.04 -10.31
N SER A 126 26.98 -8.90 -9.62
CA SER A 126 28.25 -8.16 -9.65
C SER A 126 29.42 -8.92 -9.00
N ASP A 127 29.15 -9.91 -8.16
CA ASP A 127 30.15 -10.80 -7.57
C ASP A 127 30.56 -11.97 -8.49
N GLY A 128 29.96 -12.05 -9.69
CA GLY A 128 30.21 -13.07 -10.69
C GLY A 128 29.34 -14.32 -10.57
N GLU A 129 28.45 -14.39 -9.57
CA GLU A 129 27.48 -15.47 -9.45
C GLU A 129 26.36 -15.34 -10.50
N ILE A 130 25.79 -16.48 -10.89
CA ILE A 130 24.63 -16.54 -11.78
C ILE A 130 23.48 -17.19 -11.02
N VAL A 131 22.39 -16.44 -10.87
CA VAL A 131 21.15 -16.91 -10.21
C VAL A 131 20.00 -16.96 -11.21
N LYS A 132 18.93 -17.71 -10.92
CA LYS A 132 17.72 -17.62 -11.73
C LYS A 132 16.98 -16.33 -11.39
N LEU A 133 16.28 -15.75 -12.36
CA LEU A 133 15.39 -14.62 -12.10
C LEU A 133 14.39 -14.97 -10.98
N GLY A 134 13.87 -16.19 -10.98
CA GLY A 134 12.96 -16.66 -9.93
C GLY A 134 13.60 -16.87 -8.54
N ASP A 135 14.92 -16.76 -8.40
CA ASP A 135 15.62 -16.78 -7.11
C ASP A 135 15.81 -15.36 -6.54
N VAL A 136 15.55 -14.34 -7.35
CA VAL A 136 15.41 -12.95 -6.88
C VAL A 136 14.10 -12.84 -6.11
N SER A 137 14.13 -12.14 -4.99
CA SER A 137 12.97 -11.83 -4.16
C SER A 137 12.46 -10.43 -4.45
N LYS A 138 13.34 -9.41 -4.36
CA LYS A 138 12.97 -8.00 -4.55
C LYS A 138 14.02 -7.23 -5.35
N LEU A 139 13.57 -6.33 -6.21
CA LEU A 139 14.39 -5.27 -6.81
C LEU A 139 14.24 -3.99 -5.99
N ASN A 140 15.38 -3.35 -5.70
CA ASN A 140 15.49 -2.13 -4.91
C ASN A 140 14.63 -2.20 -3.63
N PRO A 141 14.94 -3.14 -2.73
CA PRO A 141 14.19 -3.29 -1.50
C PRO A 141 14.27 -2.04 -0.63
N GLU A 142 13.16 -1.67 -0.02
CA GLU A 142 13.09 -0.60 0.95
C GLU A 142 13.86 -0.95 2.23
N PRO A 143 14.29 0.05 3.04
CA PRO A 143 15.08 -0.20 4.24
C PRO A 143 14.43 -1.21 5.21
N TRP A 144 13.11 -1.16 5.41
CA TRP A 144 12.40 -2.05 6.33
C TRP A 144 12.42 -3.50 5.83
N GLU A 145 12.34 -3.73 4.51
CA GLU A 145 12.46 -5.06 3.87
C GLU A 145 13.86 -5.66 4.04
N LEU A 146 14.83 -4.81 4.36
CA LEU A 146 16.22 -5.16 4.65
C LEU A 146 16.50 -5.35 6.15
N GLY A 147 15.45 -5.28 6.99
CA GLY A 147 15.55 -5.34 8.46
C GLY A 147 15.99 -4.02 9.10
N LYS A 148 15.84 -2.89 8.41
CA LYS A 148 16.23 -1.56 8.89
C LYS A 148 15.01 -0.66 9.05
N GLY A 149 14.46 -0.62 10.27
CA GLY A 149 13.28 0.18 10.59
C GLY A 149 11.98 -0.52 10.21
N TYR A 150 10.94 0.27 9.98
CA TYR A 150 9.58 -0.18 9.76
C TYR A 150 8.96 0.53 8.56
N ALA A 151 8.20 -0.20 7.75
CA ALA A 151 7.14 0.37 6.93
C ALA A 151 6.03 0.83 7.86
N TRP A 152 5.50 2.02 7.63
CA TRP A 152 4.40 2.55 8.40
C TRP A 152 3.23 2.84 7.48
N GLU A 153 2.14 2.12 7.69
CA GLU A 153 0.86 2.34 7.04
C GLU A 153 -0.21 2.64 8.11
N GLY A 154 -1.25 3.35 7.72
CA GLY A 154 -2.36 3.58 8.62
C GLY A 154 -3.54 4.30 8.00
N LEU A 155 -4.58 4.44 8.81
CA LEU A 155 -5.83 5.11 8.50
C LEU A 155 -6.32 5.86 9.74
N ALA A 156 -6.49 7.17 9.61
CA ALA A 156 -7.22 7.98 10.60
C ALA A 156 -8.55 8.39 9.98
N SER A 157 -9.66 8.20 10.69
CA SER A 157 -11.00 8.54 10.18
C SER A 157 -11.91 9.15 11.23
N ALA A 158 -12.89 9.91 10.75
CA ALA A 158 -13.90 10.55 11.57
C ALA A 158 -15.31 10.40 10.96
N ALA A 159 -16.31 10.30 11.82
CA ALA A 159 -17.71 10.53 11.48
C ALA A 159 -18.26 11.65 12.37
N LEU A 160 -19.13 12.49 11.79
CA LEU A 160 -19.74 13.63 12.47
C LEU A 160 -21.20 13.72 12.06
N ALA A 161 -22.11 13.69 13.03
CA ALA A 161 -23.52 13.97 12.80
C ALA A 161 -23.98 15.14 13.66
N VAL A 162 -24.70 16.08 13.04
CA VAL A 162 -25.21 17.30 13.69
C VAL A 162 -26.68 17.43 13.31
N ALA A 163 -27.57 17.15 14.26
CA ALA A 163 -29.01 17.27 14.11
C ALA A 163 -29.52 18.51 14.83
N ARG A 164 -30.36 19.30 14.16
CA ARG A 164 -30.97 20.51 14.73
C ARG A 164 -32.45 20.57 14.38
N GLY A 165 -33.30 20.96 15.33
CA GLY A 165 -34.72 21.23 15.11
C GLY A 165 -35.63 20.56 16.13
N ASN A 166 -36.44 19.59 15.71
CA ASN A 166 -37.33 18.86 16.63
C ASN A 166 -36.55 17.95 17.59
N THR A 167 -35.36 17.53 17.16
CA THR A 167 -34.38 16.79 17.94
C THR A 167 -33.04 17.46 17.71
N ASP A 168 -32.36 17.82 18.81
CA ASP A 168 -31.02 18.36 18.79
C ASP A 168 -30.08 17.27 19.29
N ALA A 169 -29.12 16.88 18.46
CA ALA A 169 -28.11 15.87 18.77
C ALA A 169 -26.79 16.18 18.05
N ASP A 170 -25.68 15.83 18.70
CA ASP A 170 -24.32 15.92 18.15
C ASP A 170 -23.62 14.58 18.38
N GLN A 171 -22.99 14.04 17.36
CA GLN A 171 -22.26 12.76 17.40
C GLN A 171 -20.88 12.92 16.78
N LEU A 172 -19.86 12.37 17.44
CA LEU A 172 -18.47 12.40 17.00
C LEU A 172 -17.81 11.03 17.20
N ASP A 173 -17.41 10.42 16.08
CA ASP A 173 -16.66 9.17 16.09
C ASP A 173 -15.28 9.40 15.51
N LEU A 174 -14.23 9.01 16.22
CA LEU A 174 -12.86 9.01 15.72
C LEU A 174 -12.32 7.58 15.71
N ALA A 175 -11.54 7.23 14.69
CA ALA A 175 -10.78 5.98 14.68
C ALA A 175 -9.39 6.17 14.09
N LEU A 176 -8.44 5.40 14.62
CA LEU A 176 -7.07 5.31 14.15
C LEU A 176 -6.68 3.84 14.04
N ASN A 177 -6.20 3.43 12.87
CA ASN A 177 -5.56 2.16 12.64
C ASN A 177 -4.13 2.43 12.15
N SER A 178 -3.13 1.88 12.81
CA SER A 178 -1.72 2.06 12.44
C SER A 178 -1.00 0.72 12.52
N GLN A 179 -0.17 0.45 11.52
CA GLN A 179 0.63 -0.76 11.43
C GLN A 179 2.08 -0.41 11.08
N PHE A 180 3.00 -1.07 11.77
CA PHE A 180 4.44 -0.95 11.54
C PHE A 180 4.99 -2.32 11.20
N ASP A 181 5.42 -2.52 9.96
CA ASP A 181 5.95 -3.80 9.49
C ASP A 181 7.47 -3.77 9.34
N SER A 182 8.10 -4.81 9.84
CA SER A 182 9.49 -5.15 9.57
C SER A 182 9.58 -6.59 9.07
N VAL A 183 10.79 -7.09 8.82
CA VAL A 183 11.00 -8.46 8.31
C VAL A 183 10.50 -9.53 9.30
N ARG A 184 10.61 -9.25 10.60
CA ARG A 184 10.32 -10.23 11.67
C ARG A 184 9.26 -9.78 12.64
N ASP A 185 8.80 -8.54 12.53
CA ASP A 185 8.01 -7.89 13.54
C ASP A 185 6.88 -7.11 12.89
N ARG A 186 5.69 -7.17 13.47
CA ARG A 186 4.59 -6.25 13.17
C ARG A 186 4.07 -5.65 14.46
N ILE A 187 3.91 -4.33 14.49
CA ILE A 187 3.24 -3.63 15.59
C ILE A 187 1.92 -3.08 15.04
N THR A 188 0.82 -3.39 15.71
CA THR A 188 -0.50 -2.84 15.36
C THR A 188 -1.03 -1.99 16.51
N LEU A 189 -1.53 -0.81 16.18
CA LEU A 189 -2.24 0.07 17.11
C LEU A 189 -3.60 0.41 16.50
N ARG A 190 -4.67 0.15 17.25
CA ARG A 190 -6.04 0.56 16.92
C ARG A 190 -6.58 1.40 18.06
N ALA A 191 -7.28 2.48 17.73
CA ALA A 191 -7.95 3.31 18.71
C ALA A 191 -9.28 3.82 18.15
N ASN A 192 -10.29 3.88 19.00
CA ASN A 192 -11.61 4.43 18.68
C ASN A 192 -12.12 5.26 19.86
N LEU A 193 -12.90 6.28 19.53
CA LEU A 193 -13.55 7.20 20.47
C LEU A 193 -14.91 7.56 19.89
N GLU A 194 -15.95 7.48 20.71
CA GLU A 194 -17.30 7.90 20.39
C GLU A 194 -17.81 8.86 21.48
N GLN A 195 -18.33 10.01 21.07
CA GLN A 195 -18.90 11.02 21.94
C GLN A 195 -20.18 11.58 21.36
N ASP A 196 -21.29 11.24 21.99
CA ASP A 196 -22.62 11.63 21.54
C ASP A 196 -23.39 12.36 22.62
N THR A 197 -24.16 13.36 22.18
CA THR A 197 -25.11 14.08 23.03
C THR A 197 -26.47 14.20 22.36
N ALA A 198 -27.52 14.11 23.17
CA ALA A 198 -28.90 14.29 22.72
C ALA A 198 -29.68 15.16 23.70
N THR A 199 -30.56 16.00 23.16
CA THR A 199 -31.46 16.81 23.99
C THR A 199 -32.62 15.97 24.50
N VAL A 200 -32.71 15.85 25.83
CA VAL A 200 -33.83 15.19 26.52
C VAL A 200 -34.78 16.26 27.07
N SER A 201 -36.09 16.00 26.97
CA SER A 201 -37.13 16.87 27.53
C SER A 201 -37.85 16.16 28.67
N PHE A 202 -37.87 16.76 29.85
CA PHE A 202 -38.63 16.24 31.00
C PHE A 202 -39.49 17.33 31.63
N GLN A 203 -40.61 16.92 32.24
CA GLN A 203 -41.47 17.82 32.97
C GLN A 203 -40.97 17.97 34.40
N SER A 204 -40.75 19.22 34.82
CA SER A 204 -40.46 19.57 36.20
C SER A 204 -41.64 20.37 36.75
N GLU A 205 -42.19 19.94 37.87
CA GLU A 205 -43.12 20.74 38.65
C GLU A 205 -42.33 21.71 39.53
N THR A 206 -42.63 23.00 39.44
CA THR A 206 -42.07 24.01 40.34
C THR A 206 -42.84 24.04 41.66
N ALA A 207 -42.25 24.63 42.70
CA ALA A 207 -42.81 24.66 44.05
C ALA A 207 -44.20 25.35 44.16
N ASP A 208 -44.59 26.08 43.12
CA ASP A 208 -45.89 26.75 42.91
C ASP A 208 -46.91 25.88 42.14
N GLY A 209 -46.56 24.65 41.76
CA GLY A 209 -47.44 23.70 41.06
C GLY A 209 -47.53 23.91 39.54
N GLU A 210 -46.67 24.75 38.95
CA GLU A 210 -46.58 24.87 37.49
C GLU A 210 -45.71 23.76 36.88
N SER A 211 -46.24 23.04 35.90
CA SER A 211 -45.43 22.11 35.10
C SER A 211 -44.66 22.87 34.01
N ARG A 212 -43.33 22.77 34.02
CA ARG A 212 -42.47 23.33 32.97
C ARG A 212 -41.72 22.21 32.27
N VAL A 213 -41.59 22.33 30.94
CA VAL A 213 -40.72 21.44 30.16
C VAL A 213 -39.30 21.97 30.25
N ILE A 214 -38.41 21.20 30.86
CA ILE A 214 -36.98 21.47 30.88
C ILE A 214 -36.35 20.67 29.75
N ARG A 215 -35.50 21.33 28.96
CA ARG A 215 -34.65 20.69 27.97
C ARG A 215 -33.22 20.68 28.51
N SER A 216 -32.59 19.51 28.53
CA SER A 216 -31.20 19.33 28.93
C SER A 216 -30.46 18.56 27.85
N SER A 217 -29.20 18.90 27.64
CA SER A 217 -28.29 18.15 26.78
C SER A 217 -27.64 17.07 27.61
N GLU A 218 -27.93 15.81 27.31
CA GLU A 218 -27.39 14.66 28.04
C GLU A 218 -26.48 13.85 27.12
N PRO A 219 -25.39 13.26 27.63
CA PRO A 219 -24.63 12.27 26.89
C PRO A 219 -25.54 11.11 26.47
N SER A 220 -25.30 10.57 25.28
CA SER A 220 -25.95 9.35 24.78
C SER A 220 -24.96 8.25 24.38
N ALA A 221 -23.68 8.60 24.22
CA ALA A 221 -22.55 7.68 24.13
C ALA A 221 -21.28 8.38 24.65
N ASP A 222 -20.45 7.65 25.37
CA ASP A 222 -19.14 8.09 25.86
C ASP A 222 -18.28 6.84 26.05
N ASN A 223 -17.58 6.45 24.99
CA ASN A 223 -16.74 5.27 25.00
C ASN A 223 -15.44 5.51 24.22
N TRP A 224 -14.40 4.78 24.61
CA TRP A 224 -13.15 4.72 23.87
C TRP A 224 -12.44 3.40 24.12
N GLN A 225 -11.65 2.97 23.14
CA GLN A 225 -10.80 1.79 23.25
C GLN A 225 -9.47 2.03 22.55
N VAL A 226 -8.41 1.44 23.10
CA VAL A 226 -7.09 1.33 22.45
C VAL A 226 -6.62 -0.10 22.52
N VAL A 227 -6.37 -0.71 21.36
CA VAL A 227 -5.81 -2.05 21.21
C VAL A 227 -4.41 -1.94 20.64
N SER A 228 -3.46 -2.61 21.28
CA SER A 228 -2.08 -2.74 20.78
C SER A 228 -1.69 -4.20 20.64
N LYS A 229 -0.90 -4.49 19.60
CA LYS A 229 -0.40 -5.83 19.32
C LYS A 229 1.06 -5.77 18.88
N TYR A 230 1.80 -6.81 19.25
CA TYR A 230 3.12 -7.08 18.71
C TYR A 230 3.16 -8.53 18.22
N ASP A 231 3.52 -8.71 16.96
CA ASP A 231 3.66 -9.99 16.29
C ASP A 231 5.13 -10.25 15.95
N TYR A 232 5.58 -11.48 16.19
CA TYR A 232 6.90 -11.98 15.83
C TYR A 232 6.77 -13.14 14.83
N TYR A 233 7.21 -12.91 13.59
CA TYR A 233 7.12 -13.88 12.49
C TYR A 233 8.16 -15.01 12.63
N LEU A 234 7.67 -16.25 12.58
CA LEU A 234 8.48 -17.45 12.74
C LEU A 234 9.26 -17.75 11.44
N GLU A 235 10.57 -17.96 11.55
CA GLU A 235 11.49 -18.12 10.41
C GLU A 235 11.10 -19.26 9.49
N ASP A 236 10.93 -20.44 10.08
CA ASP A 236 10.71 -21.67 9.34
C ASP A 236 9.27 -21.76 8.82
N TRP A 237 8.35 -21.01 9.44
CA TRP A 237 6.91 -21.09 9.23
C TRP A 237 6.39 -19.70 8.87
N THR A 238 6.71 -19.25 7.65
CA THR A 238 6.56 -17.86 7.17
C THR A 238 5.15 -17.25 7.32
N ASN A 239 4.11 -18.09 7.43
CA ASN A 239 2.72 -17.65 7.58
C ASN A 239 2.25 -17.69 9.04
N HIS A 240 3.15 -17.91 9.99
CA HIS A 240 2.85 -18.12 11.40
C HIS A 240 3.64 -17.12 12.25
N TYR A 241 3.02 -16.69 13.34
CA TYR A 241 3.62 -15.75 14.27
C TYR A 241 3.15 -16.01 15.70
N LEU A 242 3.97 -15.58 16.64
CA LEU A 242 3.58 -15.47 18.05
C LEU A 242 3.46 -14.00 18.38
N GLY A 243 2.51 -13.64 19.25
CA GLY A 243 2.34 -12.26 19.62
C GLY A 243 1.80 -12.07 21.02
N VAL A 244 1.70 -10.81 21.39
CA VAL A 244 1.04 -10.34 22.61
C VAL A 244 0.06 -9.24 22.23
N ASN A 245 -1.16 -9.30 22.77
CA ASN A 245 -2.16 -8.24 22.61
C ASN A 245 -2.45 -7.61 23.95
N ALA A 246 -2.77 -6.31 23.92
CA ALA A 246 -3.29 -5.59 25.04
C ALA A 246 -4.45 -4.69 24.59
N SER A 247 -5.44 -4.50 25.44
CA SER A 247 -6.50 -3.52 25.25
C SER A 247 -6.78 -2.78 26.55
N VAL A 248 -7.20 -1.54 26.39
CA VAL A 248 -7.81 -0.71 27.43
C VAL A 248 -9.04 -0.03 26.85
N GLU A 249 -10.15 -0.08 27.56
CA GLU A 249 -11.41 0.53 27.14
C GLU A 249 -12.17 1.15 28.31
N SER A 250 -13.02 2.12 28.01
CA SER A 250 -14.00 2.69 28.92
C SER A 250 -15.31 2.85 28.16
N ASP A 251 -16.42 2.54 28.82
CA ASP A 251 -17.77 2.72 28.29
C ASP A 251 -18.71 3.02 29.45
N ALA A 252 -19.03 4.30 29.62
CA ALA A 252 -19.89 4.75 30.70
C ALA A 252 -21.33 4.21 30.58
N PHE A 253 -21.79 3.91 29.36
CA PHE A 253 -23.13 3.40 29.11
C PHE A 253 -23.23 1.90 29.39
N ALA A 254 -22.14 1.16 29.24
CA ALA A 254 -22.02 -0.25 29.64
C ALA A 254 -21.65 -0.46 31.13
N ASP A 255 -21.60 0.60 31.95
CA ASP A 255 -21.12 0.56 33.36
C ASP A 255 -19.61 0.30 33.51
N ILE A 256 -18.84 0.38 32.42
CA ILE A 256 -17.39 0.09 32.41
C ILE A 256 -16.62 1.38 32.65
N ARG A 257 -16.06 1.52 33.85
CA ARG A 257 -15.12 2.61 34.14
C ARG A 257 -13.81 2.38 33.40
N LEU A 258 -13.27 1.16 33.49
CA LEU A 258 -12.08 0.74 32.78
C LEU A 258 -12.09 -0.79 32.64
N ARG A 259 -11.97 -1.31 31.43
CA ARG A 259 -11.63 -2.72 31.19
C ARG A 259 -10.28 -2.79 30.52
N SER A 260 -9.46 -3.74 30.94
CA SER A 260 -8.18 -4.02 30.30
C SER A 260 -7.97 -5.50 30.09
N TYR A 261 -7.26 -5.86 29.03
CA TYR A 261 -6.76 -7.21 28.86
C TYR A 261 -5.31 -7.23 28.38
N LEU A 262 -4.58 -8.30 28.72
CA LEU A 262 -3.23 -8.58 28.24
C LEU A 262 -3.02 -10.07 28.07
N GLY A 263 -2.43 -10.50 26.96
CA GLY A 263 -2.18 -11.92 26.76
C GLY A 263 -1.39 -12.32 25.53
N PRO A 264 -0.73 -13.50 25.55
CA PRO A 264 -0.09 -14.06 24.38
C PRO A 264 -1.10 -14.72 23.43
N TYR A 265 -0.75 -14.76 22.15
CA TYR A 265 -1.49 -15.52 21.15
C TYR A 265 -0.56 -16.14 20.11
N TYR A 266 -1.09 -17.13 19.41
CA TYR A 266 -0.56 -17.69 18.20
C TYR A 266 -1.40 -17.23 17.02
N GLY A 267 -0.75 -16.74 15.98
CA GLY A 267 -1.40 -16.21 14.78
C GLY A 267 -0.94 -16.92 13.51
N ARG A 268 -1.82 -16.87 12.51
CA ARG A 268 -1.55 -17.39 11.17
C ARG A 268 -2.16 -16.50 10.10
N LYS A 269 -1.38 -16.18 9.08
CA LYS A 269 -1.85 -15.66 7.79
C LYS A 269 -2.58 -16.77 7.04
N LEU A 270 -3.91 -16.70 7.02
CA LEU A 270 -4.80 -17.65 6.34
C LEU A 270 -4.85 -17.39 4.84
N LEU A 271 -4.81 -16.11 4.44
CA LEU A 271 -4.72 -15.63 3.06
C LEU A 271 -3.76 -14.43 3.01
N ASP A 272 -2.89 -14.37 2.00
CA ASP A 272 -2.00 -13.24 1.76
C ASP A 272 -1.73 -13.17 0.25
N GLY A 273 -2.32 -12.20 -0.45
CA GLY A 273 -2.15 -12.05 -1.90
C GLY A 273 -2.96 -10.90 -2.49
N ALA A 274 -2.92 -10.78 -3.83
CA ALA A 274 -3.50 -9.64 -4.55
C ALA A 274 -5.02 -9.48 -4.39
N ALA A 275 -5.75 -10.56 -4.11
CA ALA A 275 -7.21 -10.51 -3.90
C ALA A 275 -7.61 -10.10 -2.47
N GLY A 276 -6.67 -10.15 -1.52
CA GLY A 276 -6.94 -9.85 -0.12
C GLY A 276 -6.01 -10.56 0.86
N LYS A 277 -6.14 -10.20 2.12
CA LYS A 277 -5.43 -10.76 3.27
C LYS A 277 -6.41 -11.20 4.33
N LEU A 278 -6.08 -12.25 5.07
CA LEU A 278 -6.87 -12.74 6.19
C LEU A 278 -5.96 -13.39 7.21
N ASP A 279 -6.02 -12.88 8.44
CA ASP A 279 -5.29 -13.36 9.60
C ASP A 279 -6.25 -13.98 10.60
N GLY A 280 -5.83 -15.08 11.22
CA GLY A 280 -6.55 -15.76 12.29
C GLY A 280 -5.64 -15.97 13.49
N GLU A 281 -6.13 -15.67 14.69
CA GLU A 281 -5.36 -15.69 15.93
C GLU A 281 -6.14 -16.41 17.04
N LEU A 282 -5.41 -17.11 17.90
CA LEU A 282 -5.95 -17.79 19.08
C LEU A 282 -4.98 -17.60 20.25
N GLY A 283 -5.50 -17.18 21.40
CA GLY A 283 -4.69 -16.86 22.56
C GLY A 283 -5.42 -17.00 23.89
N PHE A 284 -4.72 -16.56 24.93
CA PHE A 284 -5.26 -16.44 26.28
C PHE A 284 -4.97 -15.04 26.79
N VAL A 285 -5.92 -14.46 27.51
CA VAL A 285 -5.83 -13.10 28.04
C VAL A 285 -6.22 -13.09 29.50
N TRP A 286 -5.58 -12.23 30.27
CA TRP A 286 -6.04 -11.85 31.60
C TRP A 286 -6.87 -10.58 31.48
N ILE A 287 -8.12 -10.59 31.96
CA ILE A 287 -9.05 -9.47 31.88
C ILE A 287 -9.26 -8.93 33.30
N ALA A 288 -9.23 -7.61 33.44
CA ALA A 288 -9.67 -6.89 34.63
C ALA A 288 -10.68 -5.81 34.22
N THR A 289 -11.85 -5.79 34.85
CA THR A 289 -12.90 -4.79 34.64
C THR A 289 -13.24 -4.09 35.94
N ASP A 290 -13.01 -2.79 35.97
CA ASP A 290 -13.48 -1.88 37.02
C ASP A 290 -14.81 -1.28 36.56
N PHE A 291 -15.87 -1.43 37.35
CA PHE A 291 -17.20 -0.91 37.01
C PHE A 291 -17.47 0.46 37.65
N LEU A 292 -18.50 1.17 37.18
CA LEU A 292 -18.96 2.40 37.84
C LEU A 292 -19.81 2.05 39.06
N ASP A 293 -20.80 1.17 38.89
CA ASP A 293 -21.77 0.78 39.91
C ASP A 293 -21.73 -0.71 40.30
N ALA A 294 -21.35 -1.62 39.40
CA ALA A 294 -21.23 -3.06 39.69
C ALA A 294 -19.95 -3.47 40.46
N GLU A 295 -19.85 -4.74 40.86
CA GLU A 295 -18.63 -5.29 41.47
C GLU A 295 -17.54 -5.54 40.41
N ASP A 296 -16.31 -5.12 40.72
CA ASP A 296 -15.14 -5.34 39.86
C ASP A 296 -14.89 -6.83 39.61
N THR A 297 -14.40 -7.15 38.41
CA THR A 297 -14.17 -8.54 37.99
C THR A 297 -12.77 -8.75 37.42
N GLU A 298 -12.23 -9.94 37.64
CA GLU A 298 -10.93 -10.35 37.12
C GLU A 298 -10.98 -11.84 36.74
N TYR A 299 -10.58 -12.18 35.51
CA TYR A 299 -10.64 -13.56 35.03
C TYR A 299 -9.65 -13.85 33.90
N LEU A 300 -9.35 -15.14 33.73
CA LEU A 300 -8.64 -15.65 32.56
C LEU A 300 -9.65 -15.91 31.43
N GLY A 301 -9.35 -15.44 30.22
CA GLY A 301 -10.14 -15.68 29.02
C GLY A 301 -9.35 -16.38 27.93
N ALA A 302 -10.06 -17.12 27.08
CA ALA A 302 -9.54 -17.56 25.78
C ALA A 302 -10.02 -16.56 24.73
N ASN A 303 -9.11 -16.01 23.91
CA ASN A 303 -9.47 -15.06 22.87
C ASN A 303 -9.14 -15.57 21.47
N TRP A 304 -9.92 -15.15 20.49
CA TRP A 304 -9.60 -15.33 19.07
C TRP A 304 -9.82 -14.03 18.31
N ASN A 305 -9.00 -13.80 17.29
CA ASN A 305 -9.18 -12.67 16.40
C ASN A 305 -9.21 -13.15 14.94
N ILE A 306 -10.05 -12.50 14.15
CA ILE A 306 -10.03 -12.61 12.69
C ILE A 306 -9.91 -11.19 12.14
N THR A 307 -8.89 -10.92 11.35
CA THR A 307 -8.71 -9.61 10.70
C THR A 307 -8.45 -9.85 9.23
N GLY A 308 -9.15 -9.16 8.34
CA GLY A 308 -8.95 -9.34 6.92
C GLY A 308 -9.42 -8.18 6.07
N GLU A 309 -8.90 -8.14 4.86
CA GLU A 309 -9.25 -7.17 3.82
C GLU A 309 -9.32 -7.87 2.46
N SER A 310 -10.18 -7.39 1.57
CA SER A 310 -10.30 -7.91 0.21
C SER A 310 -10.54 -6.82 -0.81
N ALA A 311 -9.83 -6.89 -1.93
CA ALA A 311 -9.97 -6.01 -3.08
C ALA A 311 -11.10 -6.44 -4.05
N VAL A 312 -12.06 -7.25 -3.58
CA VAL A 312 -13.13 -7.84 -4.42
C VAL A 312 -14.00 -6.80 -5.14
N LEU A 313 -14.06 -5.56 -4.63
CA LEU A 313 -14.81 -4.46 -5.24
C LEU A 313 -14.06 -3.78 -6.40
N GLY A 314 -12.75 -4.00 -6.53
CA GLY A 314 -11.90 -3.38 -7.55
C GLY A 314 -11.69 -1.87 -7.33
N GLY A 315 -10.86 -1.26 -8.19
CA GLY A 315 -10.60 0.19 -8.16
C GLY A 315 -10.11 0.68 -6.80
N ASP A 316 -9.14 -0.02 -6.21
CA ASP A 316 -8.55 0.20 -4.89
C ASP A 316 -9.53 0.15 -3.69
N SER A 317 -10.81 -0.15 -3.96
CA SER A 317 -11.83 -0.29 -2.91
C SER A 317 -11.62 -1.59 -2.14
N ARG A 318 -11.90 -1.57 -0.84
CA ARG A 318 -11.72 -2.73 0.03
C ARG A 318 -12.96 -3.08 0.83
N VAL A 319 -13.16 -4.37 1.04
CA VAL A 319 -14.01 -4.91 2.10
C VAL A 319 -13.10 -5.32 3.24
N TYR A 320 -13.36 -4.87 4.47
CA TYR A 320 -12.57 -5.25 5.63
C TYR A 320 -13.43 -5.83 6.74
N LEU A 321 -12.82 -6.71 7.53
CA LEU A 321 -13.40 -7.39 8.68
C LEU A 321 -12.40 -7.31 9.84
N THR A 322 -12.89 -6.89 11.00
CA THR A 322 -12.24 -7.14 12.28
C THR A 322 -13.25 -7.86 13.16
N HIS A 323 -12.83 -8.97 13.75
CA HIS A 323 -13.63 -9.73 14.69
C HIS A 323 -12.74 -10.14 15.86
N VAL A 324 -13.18 -9.84 17.06
CA VAL A 324 -12.56 -10.26 18.32
C VAL A 324 -13.60 -11.03 19.10
N GLY A 325 -13.20 -12.16 19.65
CA GLY A 325 -14.00 -12.90 20.61
C GLY A 325 -13.18 -13.24 21.84
N ILE A 326 -13.80 -13.12 23.01
CA ILE A 326 -13.22 -13.48 24.30
C ILE A 326 -14.23 -14.34 25.05
N LEU A 327 -13.82 -15.55 25.42
CA LEU A 327 -14.59 -16.47 26.25
C LEU A 327 -14.00 -16.45 27.67
N ASN A 328 -14.81 -16.13 28.68
CA ASN A 328 -14.44 -16.28 30.07
C ASN A 328 -14.24 -17.78 30.38
N MET A 329 -13.04 -18.15 30.85
CA MET A 329 -12.70 -19.55 31.18
C MET A 329 -12.99 -19.92 32.64
N SER A 330 -13.54 -18.99 33.42
CA SER A 330 -13.88 -19.19 34.82
C SER A 330 -15.29 -19.81 34.94
N ASP A 331 -16.21 -19.19 35.68
CA ASP A 331 -17.43 -19.87 36.15
C ASP A 331 -18.71 -19.55 35.35
N ASP A 332 -18.82 -18.38 34.71
CA ASP A 332 -20.05 -17.97 34.00
C ASP A 332 -20.05 -18.35 32.51
N ASN A 333 -18.87 -18.67 31.95
CA ASN A 333 -18.63 -18.87 30.51
C ASN A 333 -19.24 -17.76 29.64
N SER A 334 -19.25 -16.52 30.16
CA SER A 334 -19.67 -15.35 29.38
C SER A 334 -18.75 -15.15 28.19
N VAL A 335 -19.31 -14.58 27.11
CA VAL A 335 -18.58 -14.33 25.88
C VAL A 335 -18.73 -12.86 25.49
N ILE A 336 -17.63 -12.24 25.13
CA ILE A 336 -17.57 -10.92 24.51
C ILE A 336 -17.27 -11.13 23.03
N LEU A 337 -18.03 -10.49 22.15
CA LEU A 337 -17.81 -10.48 20.71
C LEU A 337 -17.85 -9.03 20.23
N ASP A 338 -16.82 -8.62 19.50
CA ASP A 338 -16.75 -7.33 18.80
C ASP A 338 -16.53 -7.66 17.33
N THR A 339 -17.41 -7.17 16.47
CA THR A 339 -17.33 -7.41 15.02
C THR A 339 -17.59 -6.14 14.25
N THR A 340 -16.60 -5.73 13.47
CA THR A 340 -16.70 -4.64 12.50
C THR A 340 -16.54 -5.19 11.08
N ILE A 341 -17.52 -4.89 10.22
CA ILE A 341 -17.43 -5.12 8.77
C ILE A 341 -17.55 -3.76 8.09
N GLY A 342 -16.64 -3.46 7.17
CA GLY A 342 -16.65 -2.18 6.47
C GLY A 342 -16.30 -2.26 4.99
N PHE A 343 -16.67 -1.20 4.30
CA PHE A 343 -16.42 -0.96 2.89
C PHE A 343 -15.68 0.36 2.75
N GLY A 344 -14.41 0.32 2.36
CA GLY A 344 -13.56 1.50 2.14
C GLY A 344 -13.46 1.83 0.66
N PHE A 345 -13.65 3.12 0.33
CA PHE A 345 -13.61 3.66 -1.02
C PHE A 345 -12.58 4.79 -1.10
N PRO A 346 -11.40 4.54 -1.68
CA PRO A 346 -10.36 5.55 -1.77
C PRO A 346 -10.73 6.66 -2.76
N PHE A 347 -10.22 7.85 -2.47
CA PHE A 347 -10.27 9.04 -3.29
C PHE A 347 -8.86 9.55 -3.56
N PHE A 348 -8.75 10.80 -4.01
CA PHE A 348 -7.46 11.43 -4.31
C PHE A 348 -6.69 11.78 -3.04
N PHE A 349 -5.36 11.70 -3.14
CA PHE A 349 -4.41 12.13 -2.10
C PHE A 349 -4.53 11.38 -0.77
N GLY A 350 -4.90 10.09 -0.80
CA GLY A 350 -5.02 9.26 0.40
C GLY A 350 -6.30 9.50 1.20
N LEU A 351 -7.23 10.33 0.74
CA LEU A 351 -8.55 10.44 1.36
C LEU A 351 -9.40 9.21 1.04
N GLU A 352 -10.30 8.84 1.94
CA GLU A 352 -11.20 7.70 1.80
C GLU A 352 -12.56 7.97 2.42
N ALA A 353 -13.63 7.39 1.87
CA ALA A 353 -14.91 7.23 2.57
C ALA A 353 -15.11 5.77 2.93
N ALA A 354 -15.66 5.51 4.11
CA ALA A 354 -16.00 4.17 4.55
C ALA A 354 -17.45 4.08 5.02
N ALA A 355 -18.07 2.92 4.77
CA ALA A 355 -19.33 2.52 5.37
C ALA A 355 -19.08 1.30 6.26
N GLU A 356 -19.40 1.39 7.55
CA GLU A 356 -19.15 0.35 8.55
C GLU A 356 -20.44 -0.12 9.21
N PHE A 357 -20.43 -1.38 9.59
CA PHE A 357 -21.41 -2.00 10.46
C PHE A 357 -20.66 -2.64 11.62
N THR A 358 -20.99 -2.26 12.86
CA THR A 358 -20.44 -2.88 14.07
C THR A 358 -21.51 -3.65 14.82
N VAL A 359 -21.10 -4.74 15.46
CA VAL A 359 -21.94 -5.51 16.38
C VAL A 359 -21.08 -5.91 17.57
N ASP A 360 -21.51 -5.43 18.73
CA ASP A 360 -20.86 -5.71 20.00
C ASP A 360 -21.81 -6.50 20.87
N TYR A 361 -21.34 -7.63 21.39
CA TYR A 361 -22.08 -8.49 22.29
C TYR A 361 -21.29 -8.71 23.57
N ASP A 362 -21.89 -8.42 24.72
CA ASP A 362 -21.32 -8.69 26.03
C ASP A 362 -22.26 -9.62 26.82
N GLY A 363 -21.86 -10.90 26.92
CA GLY A 363 -22.57 -11.91 27.69
C GLY A 363 -22.49 -11.71 29.21
N ALA A 364 -21.64 -10.80 29.68
CA ALA A 364 -21.50 -10.38 31.08
C ALA A 364 -21.99 -8.94 31.30
N ALA A 365 -22.83 -8.40 30.41
CA ALA A 365 -23.38 -7.05 30.55
C ALA A 365 -23.98 -6.82 31.94
N ALA A 366 -23.70 -5.65 32.53
CA ALA A 366 -24.16 -5.28 33.87
C ALA A 366 -25.70 -5.29 33.98
N GLU A 367 -26.21 -5.45 35.19
CA GLU A 367 -27.66 -5.55 35.43
C GLU A 367 -28.39 -4.32 34.89
N GLY A 368 -29.43 -4.55 34.06
CA GLY A 368 -30.20 -3.48 33.43
C GLY A 368 -29.58 -2.90 32.15
N LYS A 369 -28.41 -3.38 31.72
CA LYS A 369 -27.79 -3.04 30.43
C LYS A 369 -28.19 -4.02 29.33
N LYS A 370 -28.05 -3.60 28.07
CA LYS A 370 -28.28 -4.48 26.92
C LYS A 370 -27.00 -5.26 26.65
N ALA A 371 -27.17 -6.55 26.34
CA ALA A 371 -26.05 -7.42 25.98
C ALA A 371 -25.62 -7.29 24.51
N ILE A 372 -26.33 -6.51 23.68
CA ILE A 372 -26.00 -6.32 22.27
C ILE A 372 -26.15 -4.85 21.88
N ASP A 373 -25.14 -4.33 21.19
CA ASP A 373 -25.17 -3.04 20.51
C ASP A 373 -24.82 -3.20 19.03
N GLN A 374 -25.36 -2.32 18.20
CA GLN A 374 -25.19 -2.33 16.74
C GLN A 374 -25.14 -0.90 16.21
N SER A 375 -24.09 -0.58 15.44
CA SER A 375 -23.93 0.73 14.82
C SER A 375 -23.77 0.64 13.30
N TYR A 376 -24.15 1.72 12.62
CA TYR A 376 -23.97 1.89 11.18
C TYR A 376 -23.29 3.24 10.94
N ASN A 377 -22.04 3.23 10.50
CA ASN A 377 -21.21 4.44 10.44
C ASN A 377 -20.85 4.79 8.99
N LEU A 378 -20.90 6.09 8.69
CA LEU A 378 -20.34 6.66 7.47
C LEU A 378 -19.18 7.56 7.86
N ARG A 379 -17.98 7.18 7.43
CA ARG A 379 -16.72 7.81 7.84
C ARG A 379 -16.01 8.46 6.67
N VAL A 380 -15.23 9.49 6.97
CA VAL A 380 -14.20 10.04 6.09
C VAL A 380 -12.85 9.85 6.75
N GLY A 381 -11.87 9.36 6.01
CA GLY A 381 -10.53 9.08 6.53
C GLY A 381 -9.39 9.51 5.61
N TYR A 382 -8.19 9.37 6.13
CA TYR A 382 -6.93 9.59 5.45
C TYR A 382 -6.01 8.39 5.69
N SER A 383 -5.61 7.73 4.61
CA SER A 383 -4.64 6.64 4.57
C SER A 383 -3.28 7.14 4.08
N TRP A 384 -2.20 6.59 4.63
CA TRP A 384 -0.82 6.89 4.22
C TRP A 384 0.00 5.63 4.03
#